data_AF-A0A430QLM5-F1
#
_entry.id   AF-A0A430QLM5-F1
#
_cell.length_a   1.000
_cell.length_b   1.000
_cell.length_c   1.000
_cell.angle_alpha   90.00
_cell.angle_beta   90.00
_cell.angle_gamma   90.00
#
_symmetry.space_group_name_H-M   'P 1'
#
loop_
_entity.id
_entity.type
_entity.pdbx_description
1 polymer ?
#
loop_
_entity_poly.entity_id
_entity_poly.type
_entity_poly.pdbx_seq_one_letter_code
_entity_poly.pdbx_strand_id
1 'polypeptide(L)' 'MLDATKPDVHRKLLENELEAVGIRLNKNKPNIYFKQKKTGGLKITSMVPLTKINEKMTQMILQEYSILF' A
#
# COMPACT_ATOMS: atom_id res chain seq x y z
N MET A 1 7.84 -0.22 26.12
CA MET A 1 9.13 -0.52 26.77
C MET A 1 9.60 -1.84 26.18
N LEU A 2 10.70 -1.83 25.41
CA LEU A 2 11.19 -3.03 24.71
C LEU A 2 12.29 -3.66 25.58
N ASP A 3 12.24 -4.98 25.78
CA ASP A 3 13.21 -5.67 26.64
C ASP A 3 14.61 -5.65 26.01
N ALA A 4 15.61 -5.21 26.78
CA ALA A 4 16.98 -4.94 26.29
C ALA A 4 17.72 -6.20 25.82
N THR A 5 17.22 -7.39 26.18
CA THR A 5 17.90 -8.67 25.94
C THR A 5 17.63 -9.25 24.55
N LYS A 6 16.48 -8.92 23.93
CA LYS A 6 16.10 -9.36 22.57
C LYS A 6 15.27 -8.29 21.81
N PRO A 7 15.77 -7.05 21.69
CA PRO A 7 14.99 -5.94 21.16
C PRO A 7 14.55 -6.17 19.71
N ASP A 8 15.38 -6.79 18.86
CA ASP A 8 15.10 -6.91 17.42
C ASP A 8 13.87 -7.77 17.10
N VAL A 9 13.68 -8.87 17.85
CA VAL A 9 12.56 -9.80 17.63
C VAL A 9 11.25 -9.14 18.08
N HIS A 10 11.25 -8.53 19.26
CA HIS A 10 10.06 -7.87 19.81
C HIS A 10 9.66 -6.65 18.99
N ARG A 11 10.64 -5.88 18.49
CA ARG A 11 10.39 -4.72 17.64
C ARG A 11 9.65 -5.12 16.37
N LYS A 12 10.14 -6.15 15.67
CA LYS A 12 9.54 -6.62 14.41
C LYS A 12 8.12 -7.15 14.61
N LEU A 13 7.87 -7.83 15.73
CA LEU A 13 6.53 -8.35 16.04
C LEU A 13 5.54 -7.21 16.27
N LEU A 14 5.92 -6.22 17.10
CA LEU A 14 5.10 -5.04 17.37
C LEU A 14 4.87 -4.18 16.11
N GLU A 15 5.89 -3.99 15.28
CA GLU A 15 5.76 -3.26 14.01
C GLU A 15 4.75 -3.96 13.08
N ASN A 16 4.82 -5.29 12.98
CA ASN A 16 3.87 -6.07 12.17
C ASN A 16 2.45 -6.02 12.70
N GLU A 17 2.25 -6.12 14.02
CA GLU A 17 0.93 -6.02 14.65
C GLU A 17 0.32 -4.63 14.44
N LEU A 18 1.12 -3.58 14.61
CA LEU A 18 0.67 -2.20 14.36
C LEU A 18 0.32 -1.99 12.88
N GLU A 19 1.11 -2.54 11.95
CA GLU A 19 0.80 -2.49 10.52
C GLU A 19 -0.48 -3.28 10.17
N ALA A 20 -0.74 -4.41 10.83
CA ALA A 20 -1.95 -5.21 10.64
C ALA A 20 -3.23 -4.48 11.11
N VAL A 21 -3.13 -3.66 12.16
CA VAL A 21 -4.21 -2.80 12.65
C VAL A 21 -4.35 -1.51 11.79
N GLY A 22 -3.44 -1.29 10.84
CA GLY A 22 -3.47 -0.17 9.90
C GLY A 22 -2.64 1.05 10.33
N ILE A 23 -1.86 0.94 11.42
CA ILE A 23 -0.95 1.99 11.88
C ILE A 23 0.37 1.85 11.12
N ARG A 24 0.79 2.94 10.45
CA ARG A 24 2.06 2.99 9.71
C ARG A 24 3.06 3.88 10.44
N LEU A 25 4.02 3.28 11.14
CA LEU A 25 5.07 4.04 11.82
C LEU A 25 5.98 4.74 10.82
N ASN A 26 6.24 6.03 11.05
CA ASN A 26 7.21 6.85 10.32
C ASN A 26 7.03 6.88 8.78
N LYS A 27 5.85 6.53 8.26
CA LYS A 27 5.55 6.55 6.82
C LYS A 27 4.61 7.72 6.52
N ASN A 28 5.01 8.56 5.57
CA ASN A 28 4.13 9.58 5.02
C ASN A 28 3.12 8.96 4.06
N LYS A 29 1.96 9.63 3.93
CA LYS A 29 0.93 9.23 2.96
C LYS A 29 1.54 9.23 1.55
N PRO A 30 1.35 8.16 0.76
CA PRO A 30 1.86 8.12 -0.61
C PRO A 30 1.15 9.19 -1.45
N ASN A 31 1.91 9.88 -2.31
CA ASN A 31 1.37 10.90 -3.21
C ASN A 31 0.73 10.22 -4.44
N ILE A 32 -0.53 9.84 -4.30
CA ILE A 32 -1.30 9.16 -5.34
C ILE A 32 -2.60 9.93 -5.54
N TYR A 33 -2.90 10.24 -6.80
CA TYR A 33 -4.18 10.81 -7.20
C TYR A 33 -5.03 9.73 -7.88
N PHE A 34 -6.21 9.48 -7.32
CA PHE A 34 -7.16 8.52 -7.86
C PHE A 34 -8.46 9.23 -8.23
N LYS A 35 -8.87 9.12 -9.51
CA LYS A 35 -10.15 9.64 -10.00
C LYS A 35 -10.90 8.54 -10.74
N GLN A 36 -12.03 8.11 -10.19
CA GLN A 36 -12.90 7.13 -10.83
C GLN A 36 -13.51 7.73 -12.11
N LYS A 37 -13.49 6.96 -13.18
CA LYS A 37 -14.18 7.27 -14.43
C LYS A 37 -15.34 6.28 -14.57
N LYS A 38 -16.48 6.75 -15.09
CA LYS A 38 -17.67 5.91 -15.35
C LYS A 38 -17.49 5.00 -16.58
N THR A 39 -16.56 5.32 -17.46
CA THR A 39 -16.31 4.60 -18.71
C THR A 39 -14.85 4.79 -19.12
N GLY A 40 -14.25 3.79 -19.77
CA GLY A 40 -12.95 3.93 -20.43
C GLY A 40 -11.74 3.33 -19.69
N GLY A 41 -11.89 2.13 -19.12
CA GLY A 41 -10.77 1.30 -18.64
C GLY A 41 -9.87 1.94 -17.58
N LEU A 42 -8.69 1.36 -17.37
CA LEU A 42 -7.66 1.86 -16.45
C LEU A 42 -6.61 2.65 -17.22
N LYS A 43 -6.32 3.89 -16.79
CA LYS A 43 -5.16 4.66 -17.27
C LYS A 43 -4.23 4.95 -16.10
N ILE A 44 -3.03 4.40 -16.15
CA ILE A 44 -1.98 4.67 -15.16
C ILE A 44 -1.08 5.78 -15.71
N THR A 45 -0.79 6.78 -14.89
CA THR A 45 0.18 7.84 -15.23
C THR A 45 1.18 7.92 -14.09
N SER A 46 2.47 7.73 -14.42
CA SER A 46 3.56 7.79 -13.46
C SER A 46 4.58 8.84 -13.89
N MET A 47 5.13 9.57 -12.92
CA MET A 47 6.20 10.54 -13.15
C MET A 47 7.59 9.86 -13.16
N VAL A 48 7.69 8.68 -12.54
CA VAL A 48 8.92 7.89 -12.39
C VAL A 48 8.63 6.43 -12.74
N PRO A 49 9.63 5.66 -13.20
CA PRO A 49 9.44 4.25 -13.52
C PRO A 49 8.93 3.46 -12.31
N LEU A 50 7.84 2.72 -12.51
CA LEU A 50 7.22 1.88 -11.48
C LEU A 50 8.03 0.58 -11.34
N THR A 51 8.69 0.39 -10.19
CA THR A 51 9.51 -0.80 -9.92
C THR A 51 8.78 -1.89 -9.14
N LYS A 52 7.70 -1.52 -8.43
CA LYS A 52 6.96 -2.40 -7.52
C LYS A 52 5.52 -2.67 -7.94
N ILE A 53 5.03 -1.98 -8.97
CA ILE A 53 3.62 -2.01 -9.37
C ILE A 53 3.53 -2.25 -10.86
N ASN A 54 2.74 -3.24 -11.25
CA ASN A 54 2.42 -3.56 -12.64
C ASN A 54 0.99 -3.13 -12.97
N GLU A 55 0.74 -2.88 -14.26
CA GLU A 55 -0.59 -2.48 -14.74
C GLU A 55 -1.64 -3.57 -14.47
N LYS A 56 -1.31 -4.83 -14.77
CA LYS A 56 -2.18 -5.98 -14.50
C LYS A 56 -2.52 -6.15 -13.02
N MET A 57 -1.54 -5.92 -12.13
CA MET A 57 -1.76 -5.98 -10.67
C MET A 57 -2.71 -4.86 -10.22
N THR A 58 -2.51 -3.65 -10.73
CA THR A 58 -3.36 -2.50 -10.40
C THR A 58 -4.80 -2.73 -10.86
N GLN A 59 -4.98 -3.31 -12.05
CA GLN A 59 -6.30 -3.69 -12.56
C GLN A 59 -6.99 -4.74 -11.67
N MET A 60 -6.27 -5.80 -11.26
CA MET A 60 -6.81 -6.83 -10.37
C MET A 60 -7.28 -6.23 -9.04
N ILE A 61 -6.46 -5.37 -8.42
CA ILE A 61 -6.82 -4.69 -7.17
C ILE A 61 -8.07 -3.84 -7.37
N LEU A 62 -8.11 -2.98 -8.40
CA LEU A 62 -9.28 -2.11 -8.63
C LEU A 62 -10.56 -2.88 -8.94
N GLN A 63 -10.45 -4.06 -9.56
CA GLN A 63 -11.57 -4.97 -9.79
C GLN A 63 -12.07 -5.61 -8.49
N GLU A 64 -11.17 -6.02 -7.60
CA GLU A 64 -11.53 -6.58 -6.28
C GLU A 64 -12.31 -5.58 -5.43
N TYR A 65 -11.95 -4.30 -5.50
CA TYR A 65 -12.68 -3.21 -4.86
C TYR A 65 -13.96 -2.79 -5.59
N SER A 66 -14.35 -3.49 -6.68
CA SER A 66 -15.54 -3.21 -7.50
C SER A 66 -15.59 -1.79 -8.10
N ILE A 67 -14.43 -1.16 -8.28
CA ILE A 67 -14.31 0.21 -8.80
C ILE A 67 -14.37 0.24 -10.34
N LEU A 68 -14.03 -0.88 -10.97
CA LEU A 68 -13.87 -1.04 -12.43
C LEU A 68 -15.06 -1.76 -13.11
N PHE A 69 -16.21 -1.88 -12.42
CA PHE A 69 -17.45 -2.41 -12.98
C PHE A 69 -18.28 -1.34 -13.70
#